data_AF-A0A402ATG6-F1
#
_entry.id   AF-A0A402ATG6-F1
#
_cell.length_a   1.000
_cell.length_b   1.000
_cell.length_c   1.000
_cell.angle_alpha   90.00
_cell.angle_beta   90.00
_cell.angle_gamma   90.00
#
_symmetry.space_group_name_H-M   'P 1'
#
loop_
_entity.id
_entity.type
_entity.pdbx_description
1 polymer ?
#
loop_
_entity_poly.entity_id
_entity_poly.type
_entity_poly.pdbx_seq_one_letter_code
_entity_poly.pdbx_strand_id
1 'polypeptide(L)'
;MNEKEQKHLARAAEKAAAIHAKADAWQSRVNAQFGYLQTKYGFSITHVDASNVWVTRLIYQAANTAIYVDCNFEYRRAEVFLVCLAPPHQFLLDELLAVRALHLHAEQRAAAGLEDEQIEASLKLLARAMDEYATDVLQGDFSIFATLEERIARRGQHHRKREQESQSVPKGLVSWFTTTTRSTDNFCMDYLNEEYGDLCSQLAMTLCWQQPSLLSRRKYDIWACAIIHALCMVNNLFDASHPSHISENQIEGYFGINSRAILKKSKQIRDCLQMSPLDPKWKCVATDNSIL
;
A
#
# COMPACT_ATOMS: atom_id res chain seq x y z
N MET A 1 41.15 27.74 24.66
CA MET A 1 40.02 26.82 24.44
C MET A 1 39.76 26.09 25.74
N ASN A 2 38.57 26.25 26.32
CA ASN A 2 38.19 25.68 27.63
C ASN A 2 37.92 24.17 27.50
N GLU A 3 38.15 23.39 28.56
CA GLU A 3 37.82 21.95 28.67
C GLU A 3 36.37 21.63 28.24
N LYS A 4 35.40 22.53 28.52
CA LYS A 4 34.02 22.40 28.02
C LYS A 4 33.92 22.48 26.49
N GLU A 5 34.68 23.36 25.85
CA GLU A 5 34.70 23.52 24.38
C GLU A 5 35.35 22.30 23.72
N GLN A 6 36.44 21.80 24.29
CA GLN A 6 37.11 20.57 23.83
C GLN A 6 36.17 19.36 23.89
N LYS A 7 35.42 19.19 25.00
CA LYS A 7 34.46 18.09 25.16
C LYS A 7 33.28 18.20 24.18
N HIS A 8 32.81 19.42 23.90
CA HIS A 8 31.76 19.65 22.91
C HIS A 8 32.24 19.31 21.49
N LEU A 9 33.45 19.75 21.12
CA LEU A 9 34.06 19.44 19.81
C LEU A 9 34.29 17.94 19.63
N ALA A 10 34.77 17.24 20.67
CA ALA A 10 34.97 15.79 20.62
C ALA A 10 33.66 15.03 20.37
N ARG A 11 32.57 15.39 21.07
CA ARG A 11 31.24 14.81 20.86
C ARG A 11 30.67 15.12 19.48
N ALA A 12 30.90 16.33 18.98
CA ALA A 12 30.46 16.71 17.64
C ALA A 12 31.20 15.91 16.56
N ALA A 13 32.51 15.69 16.72
CA ALA A 13 33.31 14.88 15.81
C ALA A 13 32.89 13.40 15.84
N GLU A 14 32.65 12.83 17.03
CA GLU A 14 32.15 11.46 17.18
C GLU A 14 30.78 11.29 16.50
N LYS A 15 29.86 12.26 16.70
CA LYS A 15 28.56 12.25 16.02
C LYS A 15 28.70 12.34 14.51
N ALA A 16 29.58 13.20 14.00
CA ALA A 16 29.84 13.33 12.56
C ALA A 16 30.40 12.03 11.98
N ALA A 17 31.37 11.39 12.66
CA ALA A 17 31.91 10.10 12.24
C ALA A 17 30.84 9.00 12.20
N ALA A 18 29.94 8.96 13.19
CA ALA A 18 28.82 8.02 13.22
C ALA A 18 27.84 8.26 12.05
N ILE A 19 27.55 9.52 11.71
CA ILE A 19 26.72 9.88 10.56
C ILE A 19 27.38 9.42 9.25
N HIS A 20 28.68 9.64 9.08
CA HIS A 20 29.42 9.18 7.89
C HIS A 20 29.42 7.65 7.77
N ALA A 21 29.72 6.93 8.85
CA ALA A 21 29.68 5.46 8.84
C ALA A 21 28.28 4.91 8.50
N LYS A 22 27.22 5.55 9.02
CA LYS A 22 25.82 5.22 8.69
C LYS A 22 25.51 5.47 7.20
N ALA A 23 25.99 6.58 6.65
CA ALA A 23 25.83 6.90 5.24
C ALA A 23 26.54 5.88 4.34
N ASP A 24 27.81 5.55 4.63
CA ASP A 24 28.60 4.60 3.84
C ASP A 24 28.01 3.18 3.86
N ALA A 25 27.52 2.75 5.03
CA ALA A 25 26.85 1.46 5.19
C ALA A 25 25.55 1.40 4.37
N TRP A 26 24.72 2.44 4.44
CA TRP A 26 23.48 2.51 3.65
C TRP A 26 23.77 2.55 2.15
N GLN A 27 24.74 3.36 1.73
CA GLN A 27 25.13 3.46 0.33
C GLN A 27 25.59 2.12 -0.24
N SER A 28 26.47 1.42 0.48
CA SER A 28 26.99 0.11 0.04
C SER A 28 25.86 -0.90 -0.14
N ARG A 29 24.92 -0.92 0.80
CA ARG A 29 23.77 -1.82 0.79
C ARG A 29 22.79 -1.54 -0.35
N VAL A 30 22.45 -0.27 -0.57
CA VAL A 30 21.58 0.14 -1.67
C VAL A 30 22.25 -0.14 -3.01
N ASN A 31 23.52 0.22 -3.16
CA ASN A 31 24.25 0.05 -4.42
C ASN A 31 24.39 -1.43 -4.84
N ALA A 32 24.43 -2.37 -3.88
CA ALA A 32 24.44 -3.80 -4.19
C ALA A 32 23.20 -4.27 -4.99
N GLN A 33 22.04 -3.61 -4.81
CA GLN A 33 20.80 -3.95 -5.52
C GLN A 33 20.45 -2.94 -6.62
N PHE A 34 20.77 -1.65 -6.43
CA PHE A 34 20.39 -0.54 -7.32
C PHE A 34 21.51 -0.07 -8.25
N GLY A 35 22.70 -0.69 -8.22
CA GLY A 35 23.85 -0.26 -9.04
C GLY A 35 23.59 -0.26 -10.55
N TYR A 36 22.56 -0.98 -11.00
CA TYR A 36 22.09 -0.93 -12.39
C TYR A 36 21.61 0.46 -12.82
N LEU A 37 21.16 1.32 -11.89
CA LEU A 37 20.77 2.70 -12.21
C LEU A 37 21.94 3.47 -12.83
N GLN A 38 23.15 3.23 -12.35
CA GLN A 38 24.35 3.89 -12.87
C GLN A 38 24.77 3.29 -14.21
N THR A 39 24.75 1.96 -14.34
CA THR A 39 25.28 1.26 -15.51
C THR A 39 24.30 1.21 -16.70
N LYS A 40 23.00 1.11 -16.44
CA LYS A 40 21.93 0.98 -17.46
C LYS A 40 21.24 2.30 -17.78
N TYR A 41 21.00 3.15 -16.78
CA TYR A 41 20.21 4.37 -16.93
C TYR A 41 21.02 5.67 -16.76
N GLY A 42 22.33 5.59 -16.50
CA GLY A 42 23.21 6.75 -16.44
C GLY A 42 23.01 7.65 -15.22
N PHE A 43 22.41 7.13 -14.14
CA PHE A 43 22.30 7.87 -12.89
C PHE A 43 23.67 7.98 -12.19
N SER A 44 23.80 8.98 -11.32
CA SER A 44 24.93 9.13 -10.40
C SER A 44 24.43 9.28 -8.97
N ILE A 45 25.15 8.76 -8.00
CA ILE A 45 24.86 9.02 -6.59
C ILE A 45 25.32 10.45 -6.29
N THR A 46 24.41 11.35 -5.94
CA THR A 46 24.72 12.76 -5.68
C THR A 46 24.84 13.07 -4.20
N HIS A 47 24.07 12.38 -3.35
CA HIS A 47 24.03 12.66 -1.93
C HIS A 47 23.56 11.46 -1.11
N VAL A 48 24.06 11.35 0.12
CA VAL A 48 23.55 10.43 1.14
C VAL A 48 23.33 11.23 2.44
N ASP A 49 22.07 11.39 2.84
CA ASP A 49 21.69 12.07 4.07
C ASP A 49 21.43 11.04 5.17
N ALA A 50 22.36 10.96 6.11
CA ALA A 50 22.25 10.14 7.31
C ALA A 50 22.11 10.99 8.59
N SER A 51 21.91 12.31 8.45
CA SER A 51 21.83 13.26 9.57
C SER A 51 20.49 13.19 10.29
N ASN A 52 19.44 12.75 9.59
CA ASN A 52 18.12 12.54 10.14
C ASN A 52 18.08 11.25 10.99
N VAL A 53 17.44 11.34 12.15
CA VAL A 53 17.28 10.22 13.08
C VAL A 53 16.26 9.20 12.55
N TRP A 54 15.27 9.67 11.80
CA TRP A 54 14.15 8.87 11.31
C TRP A 54 14.38 8.28 9.92
N VAL A 55 15.28 8.88 9.13
CA VAL A 55 15.51 8.47 7.74
C VAL A 55 16.99 8.49 7.40
N THR A 56 17.45 7.48 6.68
CA THR A 56 18.72 7.55 5.93
C THR A 56 18.40 7.51 4.45
N ARG A 57 18.70 8.58 3.73
CA ARG A 57 18.34 8.74 2.32
C ARG A 57 19.57 8.66 1.44
N LEU A 58 19.51 7.87 0.39
CA LEU A 58 20.46 7.92 -0.71
C LEU A 58 19.78 8.45 -1.97
N ILE A 59 20.45 9.36 -2.70
CA ILE A 59 19.92 10.00 -3.89
C ILE A 59 20.72 9.57 -5.12
N TYR A 60 20.05 8.89 -6.04
CA TYR A 60 20.49 8.77 -7.43
C TYR A 60 19.89 9.91 -8.24
N GLN A 61 20.66 10.50 -9.14
CA GLN A 61 20.19 11.58 -10.00
C GLN A 61 20.69 11.42 -11.45
N ALA A 62 19.79 11.67 -12.39
CA ALA A 62 20.02 11.83 -13.82
C ALA A 62 19.59 13.24 -14.28
N ALA A 63 19.45 13.48 -15.58
CA ALA A 63 19.22 14.82 -16.13
C ALA A 63 17.94 15.50 -15.59
N ASN A 64 16.80 14.80 -15.61
CA ASN A 64 15.48 15.31 -15.18
C ASN A 64 14.80 14.43 -14.11
N THR A 65 15.48 13.37 -13.68
CA THR A 65 14.94 12.33 -12.80
C THR A 65 15.83 12.15 -11.59
N ALA A 66 15.25 11.95 -10.42
CA ALA A 66 15.96 11.46 -9.25
C ALA A 66 15.23 10.27 -8.62
N ILE A 67 15.98 9.40 -7.96
CA ILE A 67 15.48 8.27 -7.19
C ILE A 67 16.01 8.40 -5.77
N TYR A 68 15.10 8.49 -4.81
CA TYR A 68 15.47 8.46 -3.40
C TYR A 68 15.28 7.05 -2.87
N VAL A 69 16.29 6.50 -2.21
CA VAL A 69 16.21 5.20 -1.53
C VAL A 69 16.42 5.44 -0.04
N ASP A 70 15.33 5.30 0.70
CA ASP A 70 15.24 5.66 2.10
C ASP A 70 15.18 4.41 2.98
N CYS A 71 15.95 4.41 4.06
CA CYS A 71 15.72 3.55 5.21
C CYS A 71 14.91 4.35 6.24
N ASN A 72 13.63 4.04 6.40
CA ASN A 72 12.72 4.75 7.27
C ASN A 72 12.52 3.99 8.59
N PHE A 73 13.04 4.55 9.68
CA PHE A 73 13.00 3.94 11.01
C PHE A 73 11.62 4.10 11.67
N GLU A 74 10.87 5.15 11.33
CA GLU A 74 9.53 5.40 11.88
C GLU A 74 8.54 4.37 11.33
N TYR A 75 8.53 4.17 10.01
CA TYR A 75 7.67 3.17 9.36
C TYR A 75 8.30 1.78 9.29
N ARG A 76 9.51 1.63 9.83
CA ARG A 76 10.26 0.37 9.90
C ARG A 76 10.37 -0.35 8.55
N ARG A 77 10.75 0.38 7.49
CA ARG A 77 10.84 -0.16 6.12
C ARG A 77 11.81 0.61 5.23
N ALA A 78 12.22 -0.03 4.13
CA ALA A 78 12.82 0.66 3.00
C ALA A 78 11.74 1.27 2.10
N GLU A 79 12.00 2.46 1.56
CA GLU A 79 11.11 3.21 0.67
C GLU A 79 11.89 3.70 -0.55
N VAL A 80 11.24 3.69 -1.71
CA VAL A 80 11.81 4.26 -2.95
C VAL A 80 10.88 5.36 -3.42
N PHE A 81 11.43 6.53 -3.69
CA PHE A 81 10.69 7.64 -4.30
C PHE A 81 11.15 7.86 -5.74
N LEU A 82 10.17 8.01 -6.63
CA LEU A 82 10.34 8.40 -8.02
C LEU A 82 10.14 9.90 -8.11
N VAL A 83 11.14 10.63 -8.62
CA VAL A 83 11.16 12.10 -8.57
C VAL A 83 11.39 12.69 -9.96
N CYS A 84 10.46 13.54 -10.40
CA CYS A 84 10.68 14.48 -11.49
C CYS A 84 11.34 15.74 -10.92
N LEU A 85 12.41 16.22 -11.55
CA LEU A 85 13.13 17.42 -11.11
C LEU A 85 12.52 18.72 -11.67
N ALA A 86 11.77 18.65 -12.78
CA ALA A 86 11.21 19.82 -13.46
C ALA A 86 9.92 19.47 -14.25
N PRO A 87 8.72 19.84 -13.74
CA PRO A 87 8.48 20.45 -12.44
C PRO A 87 8.75 19.46 -11.28
N PRO A 88 9.15 19.95 -10.10
CA PRO A 88 9.47 19.08 -8.97
C PRO A 88 8.20 18.36 -8.49
N HIS A 89 8.21 17.03 -8.63
CA HIS A 89 7.10 16.18 -8.20
C HIS A 89 7.64 14.80 -7.80
N GLN A 90 7.05 14.16 -6.79
CA GLN A 90 7.51 12.85 -6.33
C GLN A 90 6.38 11.93 -5.89
N PHE A 91 6.57 10.62 -6.09
CA PHE A 91 5.71 9.57 -5.58
C PHE A 91 6.52 8.44 -4.98
N LEU A 92 5.94 7.71 -4.02
CA LEU A 92 6.46 6.41 -3.61
C LEU A 92 6.32 5.43 -4.78
N LEU A 93 7.32 4.56 -4.97
CA LEU A 93 7.27 3.46 -5.93
C LEU A 93 6.05 2.56 -5.68
N ASP A 94 5.65 2.39 -4.42
CA ASP A 94 4.43 1.67 -4.01
C ASP A 94 3.17 2.18 -4.74
N GLU A 95 3.07 3.48 -5.01
CA GLU A 95 1.93 4.06 -5.72
C GLU A 95 1.87 3.62 -7.18
N LEU A 96 3.04 3.57 -7.83
CA LEU A 96 3.16 3.05 -9.18
C LEU A 96 2.86 1.55 -9.22
N LEU A 97 3.38 0.79 -8.25
CA LEU A 97 3.15 -0.66 -8.18
C LEU A 97 1.69 -0.99 -7.88
N ALA A 98 0.98 -0.17 -7.11
CA ALA A 98 -0.45 -0.34 -6.91
C ALA A 98 -1.25 -0.21 -8.23
N VAL A 99 -0.73 0.51 -9.22
CA VAL A 99 -1.36 0.64 -10.55
C VAL A 99 -0.88 -0.47 -11.49
N ARG A 100 0.41 -0.75 -11.53
CA ARG A 100 1.03 -1.62 -12.56
C ARG A 100 1.26 -3.05 -12.13
N ALA A 101 1.37 -3.33 -10.84
CA ALA A 101 1.86 -4.60 -10.30
C ALA A 101 1.25 -4.94 -8.92
N LEU A 102 -0.08 -4.81 -8.79
CA LEU A 102 -0.80 -5.03 -7.52
C LEU A 102 -0.45 -6.37 -6.84
N HIS A 103 -0.21 -7.41 -7.64
CA HIS A 103 0.18 -8.74 -7.17
C HIS A 103 1.45 -8.76 -6.30
N LEU A 104 2.33 -7.74 -6.42
CA LEU A 104 3.53 -7.61 -5.59
C LEU A 104 3.27 -7.03 -4.20
N HIS A 105 2.11 -6.43 -3.94
CA HIS A 105 1.84 -5.73 -2.68
C HIS A 105 1.92 -6.66 -1.45
N ALA A 106 1.43 -7.91 -1.58
CA ALA A 106 1.56 -8.91 -0.52
C ALA A 106 3.03 -9.29 -0.23
N GLU A 107 3.85 -9.39 -1.28
CA GLU A 107 5.30 -9.65 -1.17
C GLU A 107 6.02 -8.46 -0.51
N GLN A 108 5.68 -7.22 -0.89
CA GLN A 108 6.18 -5.99 -0.25
C GLN A 108 5.87 -5.96 1.24
N ARG A 109 4.62 -6.27 1.62
CA ARG A 109 4.18 -6.30 3.01
C ARG A 109 4.92 -7.36 3.82
N ALA A 110 5.16 -8.53 3.23
CA ALA A 110 5.91 -9.62 3.88
C ALA A 110 7.40 -9.28 4.06
N ALA A 111 7.97 -8.50 3.15
CA ALA A 111 9.36 -8.06 3.22
C ALA A 111 9.60 -6.89 4.20
N ALA A 112 8.55 -6.23 4.69
CA ALA A 112 8.67 -5.05 5.54
C ALA A 112 9.36 -5.36 6.88
N GLY A 113 10.22 -4.44 7.32
CA GLY A 113 10.93 -4.56 8.59
C GLY A 113 12.30 -3.86 8.57
N LEU A 114 13.00 -3.94 9.70
CA LEU A 114 14.32 -3.34 9.89
C LEU A 114 15.41 -4.37 10.22
N GLU A 115 15.07 -5.66 10.35
CA GLU A 115 16.10 -6.69 10.45
C GLU A 115 16.88 -6.77 9.15
N ASP A 116 18.15 -7.16 9.22
CA ASP A 116 19.02 -7.14 8.04
C ASP A 116 18.47 -8.01 6.91
N GLU A 117 17.98 -9.21 7.18
CA GLU A 117 17.39 -10.05 6.13
C GLU A 117 16.16 -9.39 5.47
N GLN A 118 15.35 -8.66 6.24
CA GLN A 118 14.15 -8.00 5.76
C GLN A 118 14.46 -6.77 4.91
N ILE A 119 15.43 -5.95 5.33
CA ILE A 119 15.88 -4.80 4.55
C ILE A 119 16.50 -5.28 3.23
N GLU A 120 17.29 -6.35 3.25
CA GLU A 120 17.86 -6.90 2.01
C GLU A 120 16.79 -7.45 1.06
N ALA A 121 15.83 -8.24 1.59
CA ALA A 121 14.70 -8.73 0.81
C ALA A 121 13.87 -7.57 0.22
N SER A 122 13.60 -6.53 1.02
CA SER A 122 12.90 -5.32 0.59
C SER A 122 13.65 -4.59 -0.53
N LEU A 123 14.94 -4.30 -0.35
CA LEU A 123 15.74 -3.61 -1.36
C LEU A 123 15.81 -4.40 -2.67
N LYS A 124 15.98 -5.72 -2.59
CA LYS A 124 16.00 -6.60 -3.76
C LYS A 124 14.67 -6.59 -4.51
N LEU A 125 13.55 -6.67 -3.78
CA LEU A 125 12.21 -6.60 -4.36
C LEU A 125 11.97 -5.25 -5.03
N LEU A 126 12.26 -4.14 -4.34
CA LEU A 126 12.05 -2.80 -4.85
C LEU A 126 12.95 -2.50 -6.06
N ALA A 127 14.21 -2.95 -6.04
CA ALA A 127 15.13 -2.83 -7.16
C ALA A 127 14.61 -3.56 -8.41
N ARG A 128 14.15 -4.81 -8.26
CA ARG A 128 13.53 -5.60 -9.33
C ARG A 128 12.27 -4.94 -9.86
N ALA A 129 11.34 -4.58 -8.96
CA ALA A 129 10.06 -4.00 -9.34
C ALA A 129 10.24 -2.65 -10.07
N MET A 130 11.21 -1.84 -9.67
CA MET A 130 11.50 -0.58 -10.36
C MET A 130 12.08 -0.81 -11.76
N ASP A 131 12.97 -1.79 -11.96
CA ASP A 131 13.54 -2.09 -13.28
C ASP A 131 12.52 -2.72 -14.25
N GLU A 132 11.45 -3.32 -13.73
CA GLU A 132 10.40 -3.96 -14.52
C GLU A 132 9.23 -3.00 -14.81
N TYR A 133 8.77 -2.25 -13.80
CA TYR A 133 7.51 -1.50 -13.88
C TYR A 133 7.67 0.02 -13.97
N ALA A 134 8.86 0.58 -13.73
CA ALA A 134 9.09 2.04 -13.72
C ALA A 134 10.11 2.51 -14.77
N THR A 135 10.32 1.72 -15.83
CA THR A 135 11.34 1.99 -16.87
C THR A 135 11.12 3.32 -17.61
N ASP A 136 9.87 3.69 -17.86
CA ASP A 136 9.46 4.98 -18.40
C ASP A 136 9.93 6.13 -17.51
N VAL A 137 9.65 6.05 -16.20
CA VAL A 137 10.07 7.05 -15.22
C VAL A 137 11.59 7.13 -15.11
N LEU A 138 12.28 5.98 -15.13
CA LEU A 138 13.75 5.92 -15.14
C LEU A 138 14.36 6.56 -16.40
N GLN A 139 13.62 6.60 -17.51
CA GLN A 139 14.00 7.27 -18.76
C GLN A 139 13.54 8.73 -18.82
N GLY A 140 12.86 9.23 -17.78
CA GLY A 140 12.38 10.60 -17.69
C GLY A 140 11.03 10.86 -18.35
N ASP A 141 10.26 9.81 -18.66
CA ASP A 141 8.84 9.91 -19.02
C ASP A 141 7.98 9.80 -17.76
N PHE A 142 7.29 10.90 -17.43
CA PHE A 142 6.47 11.02 -16.23
C PHE A 142 4.97 11.00 -16.54
N SER A 143 4.55 10.49 -17.70
CA SER A 143 3.13 10.47 -18.09
C SER A 143 2.24 9.75 -17.06
N ILE A 144 2.78 8.76 -16.36
CA ILE A 144 2.08 8.02 -15.30
C ILE A 144 1.75 8.88 -14.06
N PHE A 145 2.47 9.99 -13.82
CA PHE A 145 2.32 10.80 -12.60
C PHE A 145 0.91 11.39 -12.46
N ALA A 146 0.25 11.77 -13.55
CA ALA A 146 -1.14 12.24 -13.52
C ALA A 146 -2.09 11.17 -12.95
N THR A 147 -1.93 9.92 -13.38
CA THR A 147 -2.71 8.78 -12.87
C THR A 147 -2.45 8.55 -11.38
N LEU A 148 -1.21 8.68 -10.92
CA LEU A 148 -0.85 8.54 -9.50
C LEU A 148 -1.46 9.65 -8.65
N GLU A 149 -1.41 10.89 -9.14
CA GLU A 149 -2.06 12.06 -8.54
C GLU A 149 -3.56 11.85 -8.34
N GLU A 150 -4.26 11.46 -9.41
CA GLU A 150 -5.71 11.19 -9.38
C GLU A 150 -6.05 10.07 -8.40
N ARG A 151 -5.22 9.02 -8.36
CA ARG A 151 -5.37 7.90 -7.43
C ARG A 151 -5.20 8.34 -5.98
N ILE A 152 -4.17 9.13 -5.66
CA ILE A 152 -3.98 9.70 -4.32
C ILE A 152 -5.16 10.60 -3.94
N ALA A 153 -5.61 11.45 -4.85
CA ALA A 153 -6.76 12.32 -4.63
C ALA A 153 -8.04 11.52 -4.34
N ARG A 154 -8.29 10.45 -5.09
CA ARG A 154 -9.40 9.50 -4.86
C ARG A 154 -9.31 8.88 -3.47
N ARG A 155 -8.17 8.33 -3.06
CA ARG A 155 -8.00 7.76 -1.71
C ARG A 155 -8.29 8.78 -0.60
N GLY A 156 -7.86 10.03 -0.77
CA GLY A 156 -8.21 11.11 0.15
C GLY A 156 -9.72 11.42 0.21
N GLN A 157 -10.46 11.22 -0.87
CA GLN A 157 -11.93 11.30 -0.87
C GLN A 157 -12.57 10.09 -0.18
N HIS A 158 -12.08 8.87 -0.47
CA HIS A 158 -12.55 7.64 0.18
C HIS A 158 -12.39 7.69 1.70
N HIS A 159 -11.24 8.14 2.22
CA HIS A 159 -11.03 8.28 3.66
C HIS A 159 -12.02 9.26 4.30
N ARG A 160 -12.26 10.42 3.68
CA ARG A 160 -13.26 11.40 4.15
C ARG A 160 -14.67 10.81 4.15
N LYS A 161 -15.03 10.06 3.09
CA LYS A 161 -16.31 9.35 3.00
C LYS A 161 -16.46 8.32 4.13
N ARG A 162 -15.42 7.52 4.41
CA ARG A 162 -15.42 6.54 5.52
C ARG A 162 -15.67 7.19 6.87
N GLU A 163 -15.04 8.34 7.12
CA GLU A 163 -15.25 9.09 8.36
C GLU A 163 -16.70 9.54 8.50
N GLN A 164 -17.29 10.10 7.44
CA GLN A 164 -18.71 10.49 7.41
C GLN A 164 -19.64 9.28 7.61
N GLU A 165 -19.39 8.16 6.95
CA GLU A 165 -20.15 6.91 7.11
C GLU A 165 -20.10 6.41 8.56
N SER A 166 -18.91 6.44 9.19
CA SER A 166 -18.72 6.01 10.57
C SER A 166 -19.47 6.87 11.60
N GLN A 167 -19.66 8.16 11.29
CA GLN A 167 -20.46 9.07 12.11
C GLN A 167 -21.97 8.86 11.92
N SER A 168 -22.37 8.30 10.76
CA SER A 168 -23.78 8.08 10.41
C SER A 168 -24.37 6.78 10.99
N VAL A 169 -23.55 5.76 11.25
CA VAL A 169 -24.04 4.46 11.75
C VAL A 169 -24.52 4.53 13.21
N PRO A 170 -25.44 3.64 13.65
CA PRO A 170 -25.89 3.60 15.04
C PRO A 170 -24.72 3.50 16.03
N LYS A 171 -24.74 4.30 17.11
CA LYS A 171 -23.62 4.44 18.07
C LYS A 171 -23.06 3.10 18.59
N GLY A 172 -23.93 2.12 18.85
CA GLY A 172 -23.54 0.79 19.33
C GLY A 172 -22.81 -0.08 18.29
N LEU A 173 -22.79 0.33 17.02
CA LEU A 173 -22.22 -0.41 15.90
C LEU A 173 -21.02 0.29 15.27
N VAL A 174 -20.64 1.50 15.71
CA VAL A 174 -19.49 2.25 15.16
C VAL A 174 -18.22 1.40 15.20
N SER A 175 -17.91 0.78 16.34
CA SER A 175 -16.71 -0.06 16.47
C SER A 175 -16.74 -1.29 15.55
N TRP A 176 -17.91 -1.91 15.36
CA TRP A 176 -18.06 -3.00 14.40
C TRP A 176 -17.82 -2.52 12.98
N PHE A 177 -18.48 -1.43 12.59
CA PHE A 177 -18.36 -0.83 11.27
C PHE A 177 -16.92 -0.46 10.96
N THR A 178 -16.27 0.35 11.80
CA THR A 178 -14.89 0.82 11.56
C THR A 178 -13.88 -0.32 11.52
N THR A 179 -14.06 -1.36 12.33
CA THR A 179 -13.12 -2.50 12.35
C THR A 179 -13.33 -3.38 11.11
N THR A 180 -14.58 -3.66 10.77
CA THR A 180 -14.92 -4.46 9.58
C THR A 180 -14.52 -3.74 8.30
N THR A 181 -14.82 -2.44 8.14
CA THR A 181 -14.45 -1.69 6.93
C THR A 181 -12.96 -1.52 6.79
N ARG A 182 -12.23 -1.27 7.88
CA ARG A 182 -10.75 -1.25 7.85
C ARG A 182 -10.18 -2.58 7.35
N SER A 183 -10.75 -3.69 7.80
CA SER A 183 -10.32 -5.02 7.40
C SER A 183 -10.63 -5.30 5.92
N THR A 184 -11.80 -4.88 5.43
CA THR A 184 -12.13 -4.99 3.99
C THR A 184 -11.33 -4.03 3.12
N ASP A 185 -11.05 -2.81 3.59
CA ASP A 185 -10.26 -1.81 2.86
C ASP A 185 -8.83 -2.31 2.65
N ASN A 186 -8.20 -2.90 3.68
CA ASN A 186 -6.87 -3.51 3.54
C ASN A 186 -6.88 -4.63 2.49
N PHE A 187 -7.87 -5.55 2.56
CA PHE A 187 -7.97 -6.62 1.58
C PHE A 187 -8.17 -6.10 0.16
N CYS A 188 -9.04 -5.11 -0.02
CA CYS A 188 -9.30 -4.53 -1.33
C CYS A 188 -8.06 -3.81 -1.88
N MET A 189 -7.27 -3.18 -1.01
CA MET A 189 -5.99 -2.58 -1.39
C MET A 189 -4.93 -3.63 -1.76
N ASP A 190 -4.98 -4.81 -1.15
CA ASP A 190 -4.02 -5.89 -1.41
C ASP A 190 -4.35 -6.70 -2.67
N TYR A 191 -5.64 -6.88 -3.00
CA TYR A 191 -6.07 -7.84 -4.04
C TYR A 191 -7.10 -7.30 -5.05
N LEU A 192 -7.71 -6.14 -4.81
CA LEU A 192 -8.76 -5.57 -5.65
C LEU A 192 -8.47 -4.09 -5.97
N ASN A 193 -9.39 -3.18 -5.66
CA ASN A 193 -9.24 -1.74 -5.82
C ASN A 193 -10.09 -0.96 -4.79
N GLU A 194 -9.94 0.36 -4.76
CA GLU A 194 -10.69 1.25 -3.87
C GLU A 194 -12.20 1.17 -4.07
N GLU A 195 -12.66 0.97 -5.31
CA GLU A 195 -14.08 0.89 -5.64
C GLU A 195 -14.74 -0.32 -4.95
N TYR A 196 -14.03 -1.45 -4.85
CA TYR A 196 -14.48 -2.60 -4.05
C TYR A 196 -14.47 -2.32 -2.55
N GLY A 197 -13.50 -1.55 -2.04
CA GLY A 197 -13.52 -1.07 -0.65
C GLY A 197 -14.78 -0.27 -0.37
N ASP A 198 -15.11 0.66 -1.27
CA ASP A 198 -16.33 1.47 -1.18
C ASP A 198 -17.63 0.68 -1.20
N LEU A 199 -17.70 -0.36 -2.03
CA LEU A 199 -18.83 -1.29 -1.99
C LEU A 199 -18.89 -2.07 -0.67
N CYS A 200 -17.75 -2.51 -0.14
CA CYS A 200 -17.68 -3.19 1.15
C CYS A 200 -18.24 -2.30 2.27
N SER A 201 -17.87 -1.03 2.29
CA SER A 201 -18.36 -0.07 3.29
C SER A 201 -19.85 0.22 3.15
N GLN A 202 -20.34 0.42 1.92
CA GLN A 202 -21.77 0.61 1.67
C GLN A 202 -22.59 -0.60 2.12
N LEU A 203 -22.06 -1.81 1.90
CA LEU A 203 -22.69 -3.05 2.33
C LEU A 203 -22.67 -3.17 3.86
N ALA A 204 -21.54 -2.89 4.51
CA ALA A 204 -21.42 -2.88 5.96
C ALA A 204 -22.38 -1.87 6.60
N MET A 205 -22.48 -0.66 6.05
CA MET A 205 -23.41 0.37 6.51
C MET A 205 -24.87 -0.07 6.34
N THR A 206 -25.20 -0.69 5.20
CA THR A 206 -26.55 -1.24 4.96
C THR A 206 -26.91 -2.31 5.99
N LEU A 207 -25.96 -3.20 6.34
CA LEU A 207 -26.16 -4.20 7.40
C LEU A 207 -26.38 -3.55 8.78
N CYS A 208 -25.64 -2.50 9.11
CA CYS A 208 -25.82 -1.75 10.36
C CYS A 208 -27.25 -1.21 10.52
N TRP A 209 -27.85 -0.75 9.42
CA TRP A 209 -29.19 -0.16 9.44
C TRP A 209 -30.31 -1.19 9.32
N GLN A 210 -30.18 -2.15 8.40
CA GLN A 210 -31.27 -3.06 8.07
C GLN A 210 -31.29 -4.32 8.94
N GLN A 211 -30.14 -4.74 9.45
CA GLN A 211 -29.99 -6.01 10.18
C GLN A 211 -29.09 -5.91 11.43
N PRO A 212 -29.27 -4.90 12.31
CA PRO A 212 -28.40 -4.68 13.46
C PRO A 212 -28.37 -5.88 14.44
N SER A 213 -29.46 -6.63 14.52
CA SER A 213 -29.56 -7.83 15.37
C SER A 213 -28.58 -8.93 14.95
N LEU A 214 -28.24 -9.03 13.65
CA LEU A 214 -27.30 -10.02 13.13
C LEU A 214 -25.85 -9.73 13.57
N LEU A 215 -25.52 -8.48 13.85
CA LEU A 215 -24.16 -8.01 14.10
C LEU A 215 -23.70 -8.25 15.54
N SER A 216 -24.62 -8.66 16.42
CA SER A 216 -24.30 -9.02 17.79
C SER A 216 -23.55 -10.36 17.85
N ARG A 217 -22.37 -10.38 18.49
CA ARG A 217 -21.63 -11.58 18.97
C ARG A 217 -20.66 -12.32 18.03
N ARG A 218 -19.93 -11.69 17.11
CA ARG A 218 -18.87 -12.42 16.33
C ARG A 218 -17.60 -11.61 16.09
N LYS A 219 -16.50 -12.32 15.82
CA LYS A 219 -15.21 -11.75 15.38
C LYS A 219 -15.42 -10.94 14.09
N TYR A 220 -14.89 -9.73 14.06
CA TYR A 220 -15.03 -8.77 12.96
C TYR A 220 -14.52 -9.34 11.63
N ASP A 221 -13.47 -10.17 11.68
CA ASP A 221 -12.84 -10.79 10.50
C ASP A 221 -13.80 -11.69 9.71
N ILE A 222 -14.68 -12.42 10.39
CA ILE A 222 -15.70 -13.27 9.73
C ILE A 222 -16.67 -12.42 8.91
N TRP A 223 -17.03 -11.24 9.43
CA TRP A 223 -17.91 -10.32 8.74
C TRP A 223 -17.21 -9.67 7.55
N ALA A 224 -15.98 -9.18 7.74
CA ALA A 224 -15.19 -8.60 6.65
C ALA A 224 -15.03 -9.61 5.49
N CYS A 225 -14.60 -10.82 5.82
CA CYS A 225 -14.44 -11.91 4.86
C CYS A 225 -15.76 -12.26 4.14
N ALA A 226 -16.88 -12.34 4.88
CA ALA A 226 -18.18 -12.64 4.29
C ALA A 226 -18.74 -11.54 3.39
N ILE A 227 -18.47 -10.27 3.71
CA ILE A 227 -18.84 -9.10 2.89
C ILE A 227 -18.08 -9.16 1.56
N ILE A 228 -16.75 -9.33 1.62
CA ILE A 228 -15.91 -9.48 0.42
C ILE A 228 -16.42 -10.65 -0.42
N HIS A 229 -16.58 -11.83 0.18
CA HIS A 229 -17.04 -13.01 -0.54
C HIS A 229 -18.43 -12.78 -1.18
N ALA A 230 -19.34 -12.07 -0.52
CA ALA A 230 -20.66 -11.76 -1.07
C ALA A 230 -20.56 -10.87 -2.32
N LEU A 231 -19.69 -9.85 -2.27
CA LEU A 231 -19.45 -8.95 -3.41
C LEU A 231 -18.69 -9.65 -4.53
N CYS A 232 -17.69 -10.48 -4.24
CA CYS A 232 -17.00 -11.32 -5.23
C CYS A 232 -18.00 -12.21 -5.99
N MET A 233 -18.94 -12.83 -5.27
CA MET A 233 -20.00 -13.62 -5.91
C MET A 233 -20.91 -12.78 -6.82
N VAL A 234 -21.38 -11.62 -6.34
CA VAL A 234 -22.26 -10.76 -7.14
C VAL A 234 -21.55 -10.22 -8.39
N ASN A 235 -20.25 -9.95 -8.29
CA ASN A 235 -19.44 -9.39 -9.38
C ASN A 235 -18.75 -10.46 -10.24
N ASN A 236 -19.03 -11.75 -10.01
CA ASN A 236 -18.41 -12.87 -10.74
C ASN A 236 -16.86 -12.88 -10.68
N LEU A 237 -16.27 -12.45 -9.55
CA LEU A 237 -14.81 -12.36 -9.41
C LEU A 237 -14.11 -13.72 -9.28
N PHE A 238 -14.85 -14.78 -8.99
CA PHE A 238 -14.31 -16.13 -8.93
C PHE A 238 -14.08 -16.75 -10.31
N ASP A 239 -14.54 -16.09 -11.38
CA ASP A 239 -14.26 -16.48 -12.76
C ASP A 239 -12.83 -16.09 -13.14
N ALA A 240 -12.02 -17.05 -13.58
CA ALA A 240 -10.63 -16.83 -13.96
C ALA A 240 -10.46 -15.90 -15.17
N SER A 241 -11.52 -15.69 -15.96
CA SER A 241 -11.52 -14.74 -17.08
C SER A 241 -11.78 -13.29 -16.64
N HIS A 242 -12.20 -13.06 -15.40
CA HIS A 242 -12.47 -11.71 -14.90
C HIS A 242 -11.15 -10.95 -14.69
N PRO A 243 -11.03 -9.67 -15.13
CA PRO A 243 -9.79 -8.90 -14.97
C PRO A 243 -9.32 -8.76 -13.51
N SER A 244 -10.27 -8.67 -12.58
CA SER A 244 -10.04 -8.65 -11.13
C SER A 244 -10.27 -10.03 -10.48
N HIS A 245 -9.90 -11.11 -11.16
CA HIS A 245 -10.10 -12.46 -10.65
C HIS A 245 -9.47 -12.64 -9.27
N ILE A 246 -10.21 -13.30 -8.38
CA ILE A 246 -9.73 -13.71 -7.07
C ILE A 246 -10.23 -15.11 -6.73
N SER A 247 -9.37 -15.92 -6.13
CA SER A 247 -9.72 -17.25 -5.65
C SER A 247 -10.29 -17.21 -4.23
N GLU A 248 -11.13 -18.20 -3.89
CA GLU A 248 -11.60 -18.39 -2.51
C GLU A 248 -10.42 -18.58 -1.55
N ASN A 249 -9.38 -19.29 -1.98
CA ASN A 249 -8.16 -19.52 -1.19
C ASN A 249 -7.43 -18.22 -0.82
N GLN A 250 -7.42 -17.22 -1.70
CA GLN A 250 -6.82 -15.91 -1.38
C GLN A 250 -7.61 -15.20 -0.28
N ILE A 251 -8.95 -15.26 -0.33
CA ILE A 251 -9.81 -14.72 0.73
C ILE A 251 -9.56 -15.48 2.03
N GLU A 252 -9.62 -16.81 2.01
CA GLU A 252 -9.44 -17.66 3.20
C GLU A 252 -8.06 -17.50 3.83
N GLY A 253 -7.01 -17.49 3.01
CA GLY A 253 -5.63 -17.32 3.44
C GLY A 253 -5.38 -15.95 4.06
N TYR A 254 -5.98 -14.89 3.50
CA TYR A 254 -5.84 -13.54 4.05
C TYR A 254 -6.42 -13.40 5.45
N PHE A 255 -7.64 -13.89 5.65
CA PHE A 255 -8.34 -13.76 6.93
C PHE A 255 -8.01 -14.87 7.93
N GLY A 256 -7.44 -15.99 7.48
CA GLY A 256 -7.20 -17.17 8.32
C GLY A 256 -8.49 -17.84 8.80
N ILE A 257 -9.56 -17.81 7.97
CA ILE A 257 -10.91 -18.29 8.35
C ILE A 257 -11.30 -19.46 7.46
N ASN A 258 -11.99 -20.44 8.04
CA ASN A 258 -12.47 -21.61 7.28
C ASN A 258 -13.61 -21.27 6.29
N SER A 259 -13.57 -21.93 5.13
CA SER A 259 -14.57 -21.80 4.05
C SER A 259 -16.02 -21.90 4.51
N ARG A 260 -16.34 -22.90 5.36
CA ARG A 260 -17.74 -23.18 5.76
C ARG A 260 -18.38 -22.02 6.52
N ALA A 261 -17.64 -21.33 7.38
CA ALA A 261 -18.16 -20.17 8.10
C ALA A 261 -18.41 -18.98 7.16
N ILE A 262 -17.50 -18.78 6.20
CA ILE A 262 -17.57 -17.71 5.20
C ILE A 262 -18.78 -17.92 4.30
N LEU A 263 -18.91 -19.10 3.68
CA LEU A 263 -20.01 -19.43 2.76
C LEU A 263 -21.38 -19.25 3.42
N LYS A 264 -21.56 -19.76 4.64
CA LYS A 264 -22.82 -19.61 5.39
C LYS A 264 -23.15 -18.14 5.66
N LYS A 265 -22.16 -17.35 6.07
CA LYS A 265 -22.35 -15.94 6.41
C LYS A 265 -22.56 -15.07 5.16
N SER A 266 -21.81 -15.33 4.11
CA SER A 266 -21.92 -14.68 2.82
C SER A 266 -23.30 -14.91 2.20
N LYS A 267 -23.81 -16.16 2.27
CA LYS A 267 -25.19 -16.46 1.89
C LYS A 267 -26.21 -15.70 2.74
N GLN A 268 -26.03 -15.66 4.07
CA GLN A 268 -26.91 -14.89 4.95
C GLN A 268 -26.97 -13.41 4.56
N ILE A 269 -25.83 -12.79 4.21
CA ILE A 269 -25.80 -11.40 3.74
C ILE A 269 -26.60 -11.25 2.44
N ARG A 270 -26.33 -12.10 1.44
CA ARG A 270 -27.02 -12.03 0.15
C ARG A 270 -28.52 -12.24 0.28
N ASP A 271 -28.95 -13.22 1.07
CA ASP A 271 -30.36 -13.52 1.30
C ASP A 271 -31.06 -12.34 2.02
N CYS A 272 -30.43 -11.77 3.05
CA CYS A 272 -30.97 -10.63 3.79
C CYS A 272 -31.09 -9.35 2.96
N LEU A 273 -30.11 -9.10 2.07
CA LEU A 273 -30.07 -7.91 1.22
C LEU A 273 -30.65 -8.15 -0.18
N GLN A 274 -31.20 -9.34 -0.43
CA GLN A 274 -31.79 -9.77 -1.70
C GLN A 274 -30.84 -9.59 -2.89
N MET A 275 -29.55 -9.85 -2.68
CA MET A 275 -28.52 -9.69 -3.69
C MET A 275 -28.67 -10.77 -4.77
N SER A 276 -28.74 -10.34 -6.02
CA SER A 276 -28.73 -11.22 -7.19
C SER A 276 -27.37 -11.16 -7.92
N PRO A 277 -27.02 -12.17 -8.74
CA PRO A 277 -25.83 -12.06 -9.60
C PRO A 277 -25.91 -10.80 -10.46
N LEU A 278 -24.82 -10.03 -10.51
CA LEU A 278 -24.70 -8.76 -11.23
C LEU A 278 -25.74 -7.70 -10.82
N ASP A 279 -26.23 -7.75 -9.58
CA ASP A 279 -27.13 -6.75 -9.00
C ASP A 279 -26.57 -5.32 -9.20
N PRO A 280 -27.29 -4.41 -9.89
CA PRO A 280 -26.83 -3.05 -10.17
C PRO A 280 -26.43 -2.25 -8.92
N LYS A 281 -27.05 -2.54 -7.76
CA LYS A 281 -26.74 -1.85 -6.50
C LYS A 281 -25.37 -2.26 -5.94
N TRP A 282 -24.96 -3.50 -6.18
CA TRP A 282 -23.77 -4.12 -5.58
C TRP A 282 -22.69 -4.47 -6.61
N LYS A 283 -22.86 -3.99 -7.84
CA LYS A 283 -21.90 -4.14 -8.91
C LYS A 283 -20.86 -3.03 -8.84
N CYS A 284 -19.60 -3.41 -8.95
CA CYS A 284 -18.50 -2.47 -9.09
C CYS A 284 -18.58 -1.84 -10.48
N VAL A 285 -18.77 -0.52 -10.51
CA VAL A 285 -18.60 0.26 -11.72
C VAL A 285 -17.13 0.64 -11.75
N ALA A 286 -16.29 -0.25 -12.24
CA ALA A 286 -14.90 0.10 -12.50
C ALA A 286 -14.92 1.28 -13.48
N THR A 287 -14.42 2.44 -13.06
CA THR A 287 -14.04 3.51 -13.99
C THR A 287 -12.90 2.94 -14.82
N ASP A 288 -13.25 2.44 -16.01
CA ASP A 288 -12.41 1.98 -17.10
C ASP A 288 -10.89 1.93 -16.79
N ASN A 289 -10.39 0.75 -16.43
CA ASN A 289 -8.95 0.43 -16.45
C ASN A 289 -8.43 0.27 -17.90
N SER A 290 -9.08 0.89 -18.90
CA SER A 290 -8.72 0.79 -20.32
C SER A 290 -7.60 1.76 -20.72
N ILE A 291 -6.78 2.19 -19.76
CA ILE A 291 -5.45 2.75 -20.01
C ILE A 291 -4.42 1.71 -19.55
N LEU A 292 -4.37 0.59 -20.29
CA LEU A 292 -3.20 -0.29 -20.37
C LEU A 292 -2.23 0.30 -21.40
#